data_AF-A0A518FLB0-F1
#
_entry.id   AF-A0A518FLB0-F1
#
_cell.length_a   1.000
_cell.length_b   1.000
_cell.length_c   1.000
_cell.angle_alpha   90.00
_cell.angle_beta   90.00
_cell.angle_gamma   90.00
#
_symmetry.space_group_name_H-M   'P 1'
#
loop_
_entity.id
_entity.type
_entity.pdbx_description
1 polymer ?
#
loop_
_entity_poly.entity_id
_entity_poly.type
_entity_poly.pdbx_seq_one_letter_code
_entity_poly.pdbx_strand_id
1 'polypeptide(L)'
;MAKTYLMKFVTDLKGRLDRIGGLPSHLPDSFPAGPNGEELAFLAQFECIAPRMERPGIKLIQIYQDPVGEPWPHAVTLGHDARENIEQAGLRHPDLSRYEIIWNEYEEPVEPFDWEGVEALSESEEGILQSAKAGGLCYLDSTINSDEQFLLQLPEGDLSTNKRIFGGLTLLVVLNSNGEVEALLG
;
A
#
# COMPACT_ATOMS: atom_id res chain seq x y z
N MET A 1 21.47 8.98 0.47
CA MET A 1 20.63 7.93 1.06
C MET A 1 19.19 8.34 0.85
N ALA A 2 18.36 7.43 0.34
CA ALA A 2 16.94 7.71 0.16
C ALA A 2 16.22 7.58 1.52
N LYS A 3 15.19 8.38 1.76
CA LYS A 3 14.33 8.20 2.94
C LYS A 3 13.19 7.26 2.58
N THR A 4 12.93 6.30 3.47
CA THR A 4 11.74 5.46 3.43
C THR A 4 10.98 5.57 4.73
N TYR A 5 9.69 5.23 4.71
CA TYR A 5 8.82 5.28 5.87
C TYR A 5 8.25 3.89 6.09
N LEU A 6 8.76 3.18 7.11
CA LEU A 6 8.36 1.83 7.45
C LEU A 6 7.02 1.83 8.17
N MET A 7 6.15 0.90 7.79
CA MET A 7 4.85 0.68 8.40
C MET A 7 4.99 -0.19 9.66
N LYS A 8 4.42 0.28 10.76
CA LYS A 8 4.20 -0.52 11.97
C LYS A 8 2.71 -0.69 12.19
N PHE A 9 2.24 -1.93 12.06
CA PHE A 9 0.84 -2.29 12.29
C PHE A 9 0.53 -2.37 13.79
N VAL A 10 -0.52 -1.67 14.22
CA VAL A 10 -0.97 -1.67 15.61
C VAL A 10 -2.46 -1.98 15.70
N THR A 11 -2.85 -2.68 16.76
CA THR A 11 -4.24 -3.04 17.07
C THR A 11 -4.88 -2.10 18.09
N ASP A 12 -4.11 -1.17 18.67
CA ASP A 12 -4.62 -0.05 19.49
C ASP A 12 -5.21 1.02 18.58
N LEU A 13 -6.51 0.87 18.29
CA LEU A 13 -7.27 1.68 17.33
C LEU A 13 -7.57 3.07 17.91
N LYS A 14 -6.78 4.08 17.51
CA LYS A 14 -6.90 5.48 17.97
C LYS A 14 -7.58 6.38 16.93
N GLY A 15 -8.14 5.82 15.87
CA GLY A 15 -8.79 6.58 14.81
C GLY A 15 -7.83 7.13 13.77
N ARG A 16 -6.65 6.51 13.58
CA ARG A 16 -5.71 6.92 12.53
C ARG A 16 -6.31 6.72 11.14
N LEU A 17 -6.01 7.62 10.20
CA LEU A 17 -6.50 7.49 8.82
C LEU A 17 -5.82 6.33 8.10
N ASP A 18 -4.50 6.20 8.25
CA ASP A 18 -3.73 5.10 7.69
C ASP A 18 -4.08 3.77 8.36
N ARG A 19 -4.57 2.80 7.59
CA ARG A 19 -5.08 1.53 8.12
C ARG A 19 -5.09 0.41 7.10
N ILE A 20 -5.10 -0.81 7.63
CA ILE A 20 -5.35 -2.06 6.92
C ILE A 20 -6.63 -2.70 7.47
N GLY A 21 -7.44 -3.30 6.61
CA GLY A 21 -8.66 -4.01 6.95
C GLY A 21 -9.78 -3.13 7.52
N GLY A 22 -10.91 -3.77 7.79
CA GLY A 22 -12.12 -3.06 8.24
C GLY A 22 -12.82 -2.32 7.09
N LEU A 23 -13.17 -1.06 7.32
CA LEU A 23 -13.86 -0.20 6.34
C LEU A 23 -13.08 1.09 6.11
N PRO A 24 -13.23 1.70 4.92
CA PRO A 24 -12.60 2.97 4.61
C PRO A 24 -13.14 4.07 5.53
N SER A 25 -12.29 5.04 5.86
CA SER A 25 -12.71 6.20 6.67
C SER A 25 -13.44 7.27 5.87
N HIS A 26 -13.22 7.28 4.55
CA HIS A 26 -13.82 8.23 3.61
C HIS A 26 -14.40 7.43 2.44
N LEU A 27 -15.44 7.97 1.83
CA LEU A 27 -16.17 7.30 0.76
C LEU A 27 -15.62 7.70 -0.60
N PRO A 28 -15.39 6.74 -1.52
CA PRO A 28 -15.29 7.06 -2.93
C PRO A 28 -16.65 7.53 -3.48
N ASP A 29 -16.63 8.20 -4.63
CA ASP A 29 -17.85 8.62 -5.32
C ASP A 29 -18.73 7.41 -5.70
N SER A 30 -18.08 6.30 -6.04
CA SER A 30 -18.66 4.98 -6.21
C SER A 30 -17.71 3.92 -5.69
N PHE A 31 -18.22 2.90 -4.99
CA PHE A 31 -17.40 1.75 -4.62
C PHE A 31 -16.90 1.05 -5.88
N PRO A 32 -15.61 0.65 -5.92
CA PRO A 32 -15.10 -0.09 -7.05
C PRO A 32 -15.76 -1.45 -7.13
N ALA A 33 -16.02 -1.90 -8.36
CA ALA A 33 -16.63 -3.19 -8.64
C ALA A 33 -15.72 -4.03 -9.53
N GLY A 34 -15.73 -5.34 -9.32
CA GLY A 34 -14.98 -6.30 -10.11
C GLY A 34 -15.59 -6.54 -11.51
N PRO A 35 -14.95 -7.39 -12.34
CA PRO A 35 -15.43 -7.70 -13.69
C PRO A 35 -16.85 -8.30 -13.76
N ASN A 36 -17.29 -8.92 -12.66
CA ASN A 36 -18.64 -9.48 -12.49
C ASN A 36 -19.67 -8.46 -12.00
N GLY A 37 -19.27 -7.22 -11.71
CA GLY A 37 -20.13 -6.17 -11.16
C GLY A 37 -20.32 -6.23 -9.64
N GLU A 38 -19.68 -7.16 -8.95
CA GLU A 38 -19.72 -7.26 -7.48
C GLU A 38 -18.79 -6.20 -6.86
N GLU A 39 -19.23 -5.59 -5.75
CA GLU A 39 -18.41 -4.62 -5.03
C GLU A 39 -17.14 -5.26 -4.46
N LEU A 40 -16.01 -4.57 -4.61
CA LEU A 40 -14.74 -5.02 -4.07
C LEU A 40 -14.66 -4.74 -2.56
N ALA A 41 -13.97 -5.62 -1.83
CA ALA A 41 -13.73 -5.48 -0.41
C ALA A 41 -12.57 -4.52 -0.14
N PHE A 42 -12.72 -3.69 0.89
CA PHE A 42 -11.69 -2.77 1.35
C PHE A 42 -10.50 -3.51 1.97
N LEU A 43 -9.30 -3.14 1.52
CA LEU A 43 -8.03 -3.67 2.02
C LEU A 43 -7.26 -2.67 2.86
N ALA A 44 -7.05 -1.47 2.34
CA ALA A 44 -6.12 -0.52 2.95
C ALA A 44 -6.49 0.91 2.58
N GLN A 45 -6.09 1.85 3.43
CA GLN A 45 -6.16 3.27 3.14
C GLN A 45 -4.89 3.95 3.64
N PHE A 46 -4.35 4.84 2.82
CA PHE A 46 -3.16 5.62 3.09
C PHE A 46 -3.44 7.10 2.84
N GLU A 47 -3.02 7.96 3.74
CA GLU A 47 -3.03 9.40 3.63
C GLU A 47 -1.80 9.88 2.85
N CYS A 48 -2.09 10.66 1.81
CA CYS A 48 -1.11 11.26 0.92
C CYS A 48 -0.60 12.57 1.53
N ILE A 49 0.37 12.45 2.44
CA ILE A 49 0.92 13.58 3.18
C ILE A 49 2.44 13.63 3.07
N ALA A 50 2.99 14.84 3.04
CA ALA A 50 4.42 15.07 3.13
C ALA A 50 4.96 14.63 4.49
N PRO A 51 6.22 14.14 4.57
CA PRO A 51 7.14 13.90 3.47
C PRO A 51 7.01 12.50 2.82
N ARG A 52 6.05 11.69 3.26
CA ARG A 52 5.97 10.27 2.92
C ARG A 52 5.43 9.99 1.52
N MET A 53 4.35 10.66 1.17
CA MET A 53 3.56 10.34 -0.04
C MET A 53 2.72 11.54 -0.47
N GLU A 54 3.31 12.74 -0.47
CA GLU A 54 2.60 13.95 -0.89
C GLU A 54 2.23 13.85 -2.38
N ARG A 55 0.94 14.04 -2.69
CA ARG A 55 0.42 14.06 -4.06
C ARG A 55 -0.59 15.21 -4.19
N PRO A 56 -0.34 16.20 -5.06
CA PRO A 56 -1.28 17.30 -5.25
C PRO A 56 -2.68 16.81 -5.64
N GLY A 57 -3.70 17.26 -4.90
CA GLY A 57 -5.11 16.94 -5.18
C GLY A 57 -5.59 15.58 -4.66
N ILE A 58 -4.69 14.74 -4.13
CA ILE A 58 -5.05 13.44 -3.55
C ILE A 58 -4.84 13.51 -2.03
N LYS A 59 -5.90 13.26 -1.27
CA LYS A 59 -5.88 13.15 0.19
C LYS A 59 -5.63 11.71 0.62
N LEU A 60 -6.30 10.75 0.00
CA LEU A 60 -6.23 9.34 0.36
C LEU A 60 -6.06 8.46 -0.87
N ILE A 61 -5.26 7.41 -0.74
CA ILE A 61 -5.27 6.24 -1.62
C ILE A 61 -5.95 5.11 -0.86
N GLN A 62 -6.95 4.49 -1.47
CA GLN A 62 -7.64 3.32 -0.94
C GLN A 62 -7.38 2.13 -1.86
N ILE A 63 -7.19 0.96 -1.28
CA ILE A 63 -7.00 -0.29 -2.02
C ILE A 63 -8.19 -1.20 -1.74
N TYR A 64 -8.71 -1.79 -2.81
CA TYR A 64 -9.81 -2.74 -2.79
C TYR A 64 -9.44 -4.00 -3.56
N GLN A 65 -10.06 -5.14 -3.24
CA GLN A 65 -9.90 -6.36 -4.02
C GLN A 65 -11.14 -7.24 -3.96
N ASP A 66 -11.22 -8.22 -4.86
CA ASP A 66 -12.24 -9.27 -4.77
C ASP A 66 -11.96 -10.18 -3.56
N PRO A 67 -12.90 -10.36 -2.62
CA PRO A 67 -12.70 -11.20 -1.44
C PRO A 67 -12.80 -12.71 -1.70
N VAL A 68 -13.26 -13.14 -2.88
CA VAL A 68 -13.52 -14.57 -3.20
C VAL A 68 -12.85 -14.99 -4.51
N GLY A 69 -12.79 -14.10 -5.48
CA GLY A 69 -12.25 -14.33 -6.82
C GLY A 69 -10.74 -14.13 -6.94
N GLU A 70 -10.31 -13.67 -8.11
CA GLU A 70 -8.90 -13.35 -8.33
C GLU A 70 -8.55 -12.06 -7.56
N PRO A 71 -7.47 -12.08 -6.75
CA PRO A 71 -7.19 -11.03 -5.78
C PRO A 71 -6.50 -9.82 -6.43
N TRP A 72 -7.03 -9.35 -7.56
CA TRP A 72 -6.48 -8.20 -8.26
C TRP A 72 -6.77 -6.94 -7.45
N PRO A 73 -5.73 -6.27 -6.93
CA PRO A 73 -5.92 -5.06 -6.17
C PRO A 73 -6.32 -3.92 -7.11
N HIS A 74 -7.18 -3.05 -6.63
CA HIS A 74 -7.65 -1.87 -7.33
C HIS A 74 -7.44 -0.65 -6.44
N ALA A 75 -6.70 0.35 -6.95
CA ALA A 75 -6.47 1.59 -6.27
C ALA A 75 -7.55 2.62 -6.60
N VAL A 76 -8.02 3.34 -5.58
CA VAL A 76 -8.96 4.46 -5.70
C VAL A 76 -8.34 5.67 -4.99
N THR A 77 -8.30 6.82 -5.67
CA THR A 77 -7.79 8.07 -5.12
C THR A 77 -8.95 8.96 -4.69
N LEU A 78 -8.82 9.59 -3.52
CA LEU A 78 -9.83 10.49 -2.98
C LEU A 78 -9.27 11.90 -2.80
N GLY A 79 -10.06 12.90 -3.21
CA GLY A 79 -9.74 14.31 -3.04
C GLY A 79 -9.93 14.83 -1.61
N HIS A 80 -9.60 16.10 -1.40
CA HIS A 80 -9.72 16.74 -0.07
C HIS A 80 -11.18 16.90 0.40
N ASP A 81 -12.12 16.92 -0.53
CA ASP A 81 -13.56 17.04 -0.33
C ASP A 81 -14.29 15.70 -0.16
N ALA A 82 -13.56 14.58 -0.21
CA ALA A 82 -14.13 13.25 -0.01
C ALA A 82 -14.89 13.16 1.32
N ARG A 83 -16.10 12.60 1.28
CA ARG A 83 -17.01 12.53 2.43
C ARG A 83 -16.53 11.48 3.44
N GLU A 84 -16.61 11.79 4.73
CA GLU A 84 -16.36 10.81 5.79
C GLU A 84 -17.38 9.67 5.80
N ASN A 85 -16.91 8.44 6.05
CA ASN A 85 -17.73 7.23 6.12
C ASN A 85 -18.35 7.04 7.51
N ILE A 86 -19.20 7.99 7.92
CA ILE A 86 -19.86 7.98 9.23
C ILE A 86 -20.80 6.78 9.37
N GLU A 87 -21.47 6.40 8.28
CA GLU A 87 -22.46 5.31 8.24
C GLU A 87 -21.84 3.91 8.14
N GLN A 88 -20.51 3.81 8.06
CA GLN A 88 -19.79 2.54 7.97
C GLN A 88 -20.22 1.70 6.74
N ALA A 89 -20.31 2.33 5.57
CA ALA A 89 -20.61 1.69 4.30
C ALA A 89 -19.39 1.02 3.66
N GLY A 90 -19.65 0.10 2.73
CA GLY A 90 -18.66 -0.67 1.97
C GLY A 90 -18.52 -2.12 2.46
N LEU A 91 -17.70 -2.89 1.75
CA LEU A 91 -17.46 -4.30 2.04
C LEU A 91 -16.12 -4.49 2.79
N ARG A 92 -16.14 -5.29 3.86
CA ARG A 92 -14.94 -5.66 4.62
C ARG A 92 -14.32 -6.92 4.03
N HIS A 93 -12.99 -6.97 3.95
CA HIS A 93 -12.30 -8.20 3.59
C HIS A 93 -12.44 -9.24 4.73
N PRO A 94 -12.99 -10.44 4.47
CA PRO A 94 -13.40 -11.39 5.53
C PRO A 94 -12.22 -11.95 6.33
N ASP A 95 -11.07 -12.10 5.69
CA ASP A 95 -9.87 -12.71 6.30
C ASP A 95 -8.84 -11.70 6.80
N LEU A 96 -9.13 -10.39 6.71
CA LEU A 96 -8.19 -9.33 7.05
C LEU A 96 -8.57 -8.67 8.38
N SER A 97 -7.70 -8.84 9.37
CA SER A 97 -7.80 -8.11 10.63
C SER A 97 -7.63 -6.60 10.40
N ARG A 98 -8.26 -5.81 11.27
CA ARG A 98 -8.09 -4.36 11.25
C ARG A 98 -6.81 -3.96 11.99
N TYR A 99 -5.97 -3.18 11.32
CA TYR A 99 -4.77 -2.55 11.87
C TYR A 99 -4.77 -1.06 11.56
N GLU A 100 -4.24 -0.26 12.47
CA GLU A 100 -3.81 1.10 12.16
C GLU A 100 -2.31 1.13 11.92
N ILE A 101 -1.84 2.12 11.16
CA ILE A 101 -0.44 2.22 10.78
C ILE A 101 0.22 3.36 11.56
N ILE A 102 1.38 3.06 12.15
CA ILE A 102 2.35 4.05 12.63
C ILE A 102 3.54 4.03 11.69
N TRP A 103 4.01 5.20 11.29
CA TRP A 103 5.12 5.33 10.34
C TRP A 103 6.39 5.70 11.06
N ASN A 104 7.48 5.03 10.70
CA ASN A 104 8.81 5.33 11.22
C ASN A 104 9.70 5.69 10.04
N GLU A 105 10.30 6.88 10.08
CA GLU A 105 11.29 7.31 9.09
C GLU A 105 12.56 6.46 9.24
N TYR A 106 13.11 6.06 8.10
CA TYR A 106 14.34 5.29 8.00
C TYR A 106 15.17 5.77 6.81
N GLU A 107 16.50 5.78 6.95
CA GLU A 107 17.41 6.06 5.84
C GLU A 107 17.80 4.74 5.20
N GLU A 108 17.43 4.55 3.94
CA GLU A 108 17.73 3.30 3.25
C GLU A 108 19.22 3.12 3.01
N PRO A 109 19.71 1.87 3.07
CA PRO A 109 21.06 1.56 2.63
C PRO A 109 21.25 2.03 1.18
N VAL A 110 22.46 2.48 0.85
CA VAL A 110 22.79 2.92 -0.52
C VAL A 110 22.61 1.72 -1.46
N GLU A 111 21.97 1.96 -2.61
CA GLU A 111 21.64 0.93 -3.61
C GLU A 111 22.78 -0.07 -3.87
N PRO A 112 22.51 -1.38 -3.92
CA PRO A 112 23.43 -2.36 -4.46
C PRO A 112 23.20 -2.45 -5.98
N PHE A 113 23.68 -1.49 -6.78
CA PHE A 113 23.73 -1.68 -8.24
C PHE A 113 25.17 -1.71 -8.76
N ASP A 114 25.60 -2.97 -8.90
CA ASP A 114 26.38 -3.57 -10.00
C ASP A 114 27.85 -3.17 -10.21
N TRP A 115 28.64 -4.22 -10.46
CA TRP A 115 30.09 -4.31 -10.68
C TRP A 115 31.06 -4.18 -9.49
N GLU A 116 31.90 -5.22 -9.40
CA GLU A 116 33.11 -5.40 -8.59
C GLU A 116 33.40 -4.31 -7.55
N GLY A 117 33.06 -4.57 -6.27
CA GLY A 117 33.65 -3.82 -5.15
C GLY A 117 32.71 -3.36 -4.04
N VAL A 118 31.42 -3.69 -4.07
CA VAL A 118 30.46 -3.30 -3.00
C VAL A 118 30.22 -4.47 -2.04
N GLU A 119 30.22 -4.20 -0.74
CA GLU A 119 29.86 -5.18 0.30
C GLU A 119 28.39 -5.60 0.12
N ALA A 120 28.12 -6.91 0.22
CA ALA A 120 26.74 -7.41 0.18
C ALA A 120 25.92 -6.80 1.32
N LEU A 121 24.65 -6.48 1.04
CA LEU A 121 23.72 -6.04 2.07
C LEU A 121 23.64 -7.09 3.19
N SER A 122 23.54 -6.64 4.43
CA SER A 122 23.19 -7.51 5.55
C SER A 122 21.74 -7.99 5.45
N GLU A 123 21.42 -9.13 6.07
CA GLU A 123 20.03 -9.63 6.15
C GLU A 123 19.06 -8.58 6.71
N SER A 124 19.52 -7.73 7.64
CA SER A 124 18.73 -6.61 8.16
C SER A 124 18.42 -5.56 7.11
N GLU A 125 19.40 -5.22 6.27
CA GLU A 125 19.24 -4.22 5.22
C GLU A 125 18.33 -4.73 4.10
N GLU A 126 18.49 -5.99 3.69
CA GLU A 126 17.56 -6.64 2.76
C GLU A 126 16.14 -6.70 3.32
N GLY A 127 16.01 -7.03 4.61
CA GLY A 127 14.72 -7.04 5.30
C GLY A 127 14.03 -5.68 5.30
N ILE A 128 14.77 -4.58 5.46
CA ILE A 128 14.23 -3.23 5.37
C ILE A 128 13.73 -2.91 3.97
N LEU A 129 14.49 -3.28 2.93
CA LEU A 129 14.08 -3.05 1.54
C LEU A 129 12.80 -3.81 1.19
N GLN A 130 12.62 -5.00 1.76
CA GLN A 130 11.45 -5.87 1.56
C GLN A 130 10.27 -5.55 2.49
N SER A 131 10.43 -4.71 3.52
CA SER A 131 9.38 -4.44 4.52
C SER A 131 8.21 -3.63 3.94
N ALA A 132 7.05 -3.66 4.61
CA ALA A 132 5.95 -2.71 4.36
C ALA A 132 6.43 -1.27 4.55
N LYS A 133 6.42 -0.47 3.48
CA LYS A 133 7.00 0.88 3.47
C LYS A 133 6.39 1.78 2.41
N ALA A 134 6.61 3.09 2.55
CA ALA A 134 6.29 4.09 1.53
C ALA A 134 7.53 4.91 1.20
N GLY A 135 7.69 5.25 -0.09
CA GLY A 135 8.88 5.91 -0.62
C GLY A 135 10.16 5.08 -0.49
N GLY A 136 11.27 5.66 -0.92
CA GLY A 136 12.54 4.96 -1.05
C GLY A 136 12.57 4.09 -2.33
N LEU A 137 13.40 3.06 -2.30
CA LEU A 137 13.64 2.12 -3.39
C LEU A 137 12.54 1.08 -3.48
N CYS A 138 12.09 0.75 -4.68
CA CYS A 138 11.27 -0.43 -4.91
C CYS A 138 12.17 -1.66 -4.90
N TYR A 139 12.01 -2.59 -3.95
CA TYR A 139 12.81 -3.82 -3.94
C TYR A 139 12.51 -4.72 -5.16
N LEU A 140 11.28 -4.65 -5.66
CA LEU A 140 10.80 -5.39 -6.82
C LEU A 140 10.79 -4.49 -8.06
N ASP A 141 11.88 -3.77 -8.31
CA ASP A 141 11.99 -2.80 -9.42
C ASP A 141 11.70 -3.44 -10.80
N SER A 142 12.02 -4.73 -10.96
CA SER A 142 11.69 -5.48 -12.19
C SER A 142 10.18 -5.64 -12.46
N THR A 143 9.35 -5.38 -11.47
CA THR A 143 7.88 -5.47 -11.56
C THR A 143 7.25 -4.15 -11.99
N ILE A 144 7.96 -3.03 -11.85
CA ILE A 144 7.48 -1.71 -12.26
C ILE A 144 8.11 -1.31 -13.60
N ASN A 145 7.36 -0.57 -14.42
CA ASN A 145 7.88 -0.03 -15.67
C ASN A 145 8.82 1.15 -15.38
N SER A 146 9.77 1.42 -16.28
CA SER A 146 10.76 2.49 -16.10
C SER A 146 10.16 3.91 -16.00
N ASP A 147 8.91 4.08 -16.43
CA ASP A 147 8.14 5.32 -16.38
C ASP A 147 7.15 5.36 -15.20
N GLU A 148 7.09 4.32 -14.38
CA GLU A 148 6.30 4.27 -13.15
C GLU A 148 7.09 4.81 -11.95
N GLN A 149 6.41 5.53 -11.07
CA GLN A 149 6.97 5.99 -9.81
C GLN A 149 6.44 5.12 -8.66
N PHE A 150 7.34 4.46 -7.94
CA PHE A 150 7.02 3.74 -6.72
C PHE A 150 6.45 4.66 -5.63
N LEU A 151 5.33 4.25 -5.01
CA LEU A 151 4.71 4.98 -3.89
C LEU A 151 4.81 4.21 -2.57
N LEU A 152 4.37 2.95 -2.56
CA LEU A 152 4.44 2.10 -1.37
C LEU A 152 4.43 0.61 -1.74
N GLN A 153 4.85 -0.22 -0.79
CA GLN A 153 4.72 -1.66 -0.86
C GLN A 153 4.17 -2.22 0.45
N LEU A 154 3.47 -3.34 0.35
CA LEU A 154 2.91 -4.08 1.47
C LEU A 154 3.10 -5.58 1.23
N PRO A 155 4.10 -6.21 1.85
CA PRO A 155 4.31 -7.66 1.78
C PRO A 155 3.19 -8.42 2.48
N GLU A 156 2.84 -9.59 1.95
CA GLU A 156 1.74 -10.38 2.49
C GLU A 156 2.07 -10.92 3.88
N GLY A 157 3.33 -11.34 4.05
CA GLY A 157 3.86 -11.87 5.31
C GLY A 157 3.79 -10.89 6.48
N ASP A 158 3.77 -9.58 6.20
CA ASP A 158 3.65 -8.54 7.23
C ASP A 158 2.20 -8.41 7.76
N LEU A 159 1.21 -8.84 6.99
CA LEU A 159 -0.21 -8.81 7.37
C LEU A 159 -0.68 -10.13 7.96
N SER A 160 -0.23 -11.24 7.39
CA SER A 160 -0.65 -12.58 7.79
C SER A 160 0.42 -13.61 7.47
N THR A 161 0.85 -14.34 8.49
CA THR A 161 1.82 -15.44 8.34
C THR A 161 1.19 -16.73 7.79
N ASN A 162 -0.13 -16.86 7.86
CA ASN A 162 -0.83 -18.14 7.64
C ASN A 162 -1.95 -18.08 6.59
N LYS A 163 -2.28 -16.88 6.08
CA LYS A 163 -3.35 -16.69 5.08
C LYS A 163 -2.84 -15.79 3.99
N ARG A 164 -3.13 -16.18 2.75
CA ARG A 164 -2.96 -15.26 1.62
C ARG A 164 -4.10 -14.25 1.62
N ILE A 165 -3.75 -12.97 1.61
CA ILE A 165 -4.72 -11.88 1.62
C ILE A 165 -4.95 -11.44 0.18
N PHE A 166 -3.90 -11.00 -0.52
CA PHE A 166 -3.98 -10.53 -1.91
C PHE A 166 -3.36 -11.53 -2.90
N GLY A 167 -2.89 -12.69 -2.46
CA GLY A 167 -2.52 -13.82 -3.32
C GLY A 167 -1.21 -13.66 -4.10
N GLY A 168 -0.62 -12.46 -4.10
CA GLY A 168 0.77 -12.18 -4.48
C GLY A 168 1.72 -12.17 -3.27
N LEU A 169 3.02 -12.00 -3.51
CA LEU A 169 3.99 -11.88 -2.40
C LEU A 169 3.94 -10.47 -1.79
N THR A 170 3.78 -9.46 -2.65
CA THR A 170 3.79 -8.06 -2.24
C THR A 170 2.78 -7.25 -3.06
N LEU A 171 1.94 -6.48 -2.38
CA LEU A 171 1.15 -5.41 -3.01
C LEU A 171 2.06 -4.20 -3.25
N LEU A 172 2.15 -3.74 -4.49
CA LEU A 172 2.83 -2.50 -4.87
C LEU A 172 1.77 -1.45 -5.21
N VAL A 173 2.03 -0.20 -4.84
CA VAL A 173 1.27 0.95 -5.37
C VAL A 173 2.23 1.87 -6.06
N VAL A 174 1.89 2.21 -7.29
CA VAL A 174 2.71 3.03 -8.18
C VAL A 174 1.89 4.19 -8.72
N LEU A 175 2.59 5.19 -9.24
CA LEU A 175 2.03 6.16 -10.15
C LEU A 175 2.45 5.78 -11.57
N ASN A 176 1.48 5.54 -12.45
CA ASN A 176 1.76 5.26 -13.85
C ASN A 176 2.15 6.54 -14.62
N SER A 177 2.57 6.37 -15.88
CA SER A 177 2.96 7.50 -16.74
C SER A 177 1.83 8.45 -17.12
N ASN A 178 0.57 8.05 -16.92
CA ASN A 178 -0.59 8.94 -17.07
C ASN A 178 -0.85 9.79 -15.81
N GLY A 179 -0.10 9.56 -14.73
CA GLY A 179 -0.30 10.24 -13.45
C GLY A 179 -1.44 9.64 -12.61
N GLU A 180 -1.86 8.42 -12.93
CA GLU A 180 -2.88 7.68 -12.18
C GLU A 180 -2.20 6.74 -11.18
N VAL A 181 -2.86 6.52 -10.03
CA VAL A 181 -2.38 5.59 -9.02
C VAL A 181 -2.88 4.20 -9.35
N GLU A 182 -1.97 3.24 -9.42
CA GLU A 182 -2.27 1.83 -9.69
C GLU A 182 -1.80 0.94 -8.55
N ALA A 183 -2.47 -0.19 -8.39
CA ALA A 183 -2.08 -1.25 -7.47
C ALA A 183 -1.69 -2.50 -8.27
N LEU A 184 -0.51 -3.04 -7.99
CA LEU A 184 0.08 -4.17 -8.69
C LEU A 184 0.42 -5.28 -7.67
N LEU A 185 0.52 -6.52 -8.15
CA LEU A 185 1.03 -7.64 -7.37
C LEU A 185 2.43 -8.01 -7.87
N GLY A 186 3.39 -8.07 -6.94
CA GLY A 186 4.73 -8.61 -7.12
C GLY A 186 4.94 -9.97 -6.49
#